data_AF-A0A941ZSR1-F1
#
_entry.id   AF-A0A941ZSR1-F1
#
_cell.length_a   1.000
_cell.length_b   1.000
_cell.length_c   1.000
_cell.angle_alpha   90.00
_cell.angle_beta   90.00
_cell.angle_gamma   90.00
#
_symmetry.space_group_name_H-M   'P 1'
#
loop_
_entity.id
_entity.type
_entity.pdbx_description
1 polymer ?
#
loop_
_entity_poly.entity_id
_entity_poly.type
_entity_poly.pdbx_seq_one_letter_code
_entity_poly.pdbx_strand_id
1 'polypeptide(L)'
;MPAKNSTPPTIAWDDRLATGLPDVDAQHRQLFDIVNHLGELYAKGVTSEQLFSILNELKQYATTHFNTEETLMVQHKIGRAHHESHQQAHREFINHIQRTSALAAANPEATVNLLLAFLSQWLLHHVANMDQLMADEIRVLQSGSTSGQIAGERQPHRDALMENINAIYRDLGDRTFRMLELNLQLQSEIERRKQLEQELFESKTRFRTVADHTHSWEYWQGEDRRIVYMSPSCERITGYAPSEFMADPELLYHIIHPEDRHLMRAHQHDIHFAEQGEDEIGFRIQHRNGETRWIIHACKSLHDSDGQFIGRRGSNRDITERRSQGDSMMLAAAIFESVNEAVVVMAADGRIVAVNSSFFVLSDYSYDEVIGQHPAHVFSTMLAPAIYKEIVSSVCANSSWQGEISVRHRDGTPHIISLSVHCVRDDSGYVSNNVAVFSDITERKESERRIHHLSNYDQLTGLPNWGLFSDRLQQALSVARHGRQPLALMFVDIDHFKSTKDKLGMEASEQLLRELARRIQECLRETDTAARIGSDEFLVLLPSTQSATVASEIADLILRKISQPFELGQHSVCISASIGITMHPEHGSEPEQLLRNADLAVYQAKQAGGAMVLTFTDPGDCKSVART
;
A
#
# COMPACT_ATOMS: atom_id res chain seq x y z
N MET A 1 31.58 16.41 44.59
CA MET A 1 31.21 16.38 46.02
C MET A 1 32.48 16.57 46.84
N PRO A 2 32.70 17.75 47.45
CA PRO A 2 33.73 17.90 48.47
C PRO A 2 33.18 17.44 49.84
N ALA A 3 34.09 16.97 50.69
CA ALA A 3 33.81 16.30 51.94
C ALA A 3 33.00 17.15 52.93
N LYS A 4 31.91 16.57 53.44
CA LYS A 4 31.33 16.93 54.74
C LYS A 4 32.38 16.71 55.84
N ASN A 5 32.34 17.55 56.87
CA ASN A 5 32.98 17.42 58.18
C ASN A 5 34.31 18.15 58.39
N SER A 6 34.19 19.45 58.63
CA SER A 6 34.77 20.01 59.86
C SER A 6 33.70 20.87 60.51
N THR A 7 33.14 20.42 61.64
CA THR A 7 32.34 21.28 62.50
C THR A 7 33.20 22.50 62.85
N PRO A 8 32.72 23.74 62.62
CA PRO A 8 33.47 24.93 63.01
C PRO A 8 33.72 24.88 64.52
N PRO A 9 34.92 25.25 65.00
CA PRO A 9 35.27 25.15 66.41
C PRO A 9 34.31 26.00 67.26
N THR A 10 33.69 25.38 68.26
CA THR A 10 32.85 26.07 69.25
C THR A 10 33.72 27.02 70.05
N ILE A 11 33.34 28.30 70.13
CA ILE A 11 34.09 29.28 70.91
C ILE A 11 33.42 29.36 72.28
N ALA A 12 34.04 28.73 73.27
CA ALA A 12 33.56 28.77 74.64
C ALA A 12 33.98 30.09 75.32
N TRP A 13 33.08 30.69 76.08
CA TRP A 13 33.41 31.81 76.95
C TRP A 13 34.46 31.39 78.00
N ASP A 14 35.52 32.18 78.14
CA ASP A 14 36.53 32.06 79.20
C ASP A 14 36.39 33.27 80.13
N ASP A 15 36.26 33.05 81.43
CA ASP A 15 36.12 34.14 82.41
C ASP A 15 37.33 35.09 82.45
N ARG A 16 38.47 34.71 81.84
CA ARG A 16 39.60 35.62 81.60
C ARG A 16 39.29 36.73 80.60
N LEU A 17 38.24 36.59 79.79
CA LEU A 17 37.75 37.60 78.86
C LEU A 17 36.78 38.60 79.53
N ALA A 18 36.43 38.40 80.80
CA ALA A 18 35.54 39.30 81.52
C ALA A 18 36.17 40.68 81.71
N THR A 19 35.46 41.70 81.26
CA THR A 19 35.82 43.11 81.40
C THR A 19 35.67 43.59 82.83
N GLY A 20 34.90 42.90 83.67
CA GLY A 20 34.58 43.30 85.04
C GLY A 20 33.43 44.31 85.13
N LEU A 21 32.79 44.64 84.00
CA LEU A 21 31.56 45.43 83.91
C LEU A 21 30.39 44.44 83.77
N PRO A 22 29.52 44.27 84.79
CA PRO A 22 28.54 43.17 84.81
C PRO A 22 27.59 43.13 83.60
N ASP A 23 27.14 44.30 83.13
CA ASP A 23 26.21 44.40 82.01
C ASP A 23 26.88 44.04 80.67
N VAL A 24 28.13 44.47 80.49
CA VAL A 24 28.94 44.19 79.29
C VAL A 24 29.33 42.70 79.26
N ASP A 25 29.74 42.14 80.39
CA ASP A 25 30.11 40.72 80.48
C ASP A 25 28.92 39.78 80.26
N ALA A 26 27.73 40.17 80.71
CA ALA A 26 26.50 39.44 80.41
C ALA A 26 26.16 39.50 78.91
N GLN A 27 26.35 40.66 78.28
CA GLN A 27 26.14 40.84 76.84
C GLN A 27 27.14 40.04 76.00
N HIS A 28 28.40 39.98 76.40
CA HIS A 28 29.40 39.17 75.72
C HIS A 28 29.01 37.69 75.71
N ARG A 29 28.63 37.11 76.86
CA ARG A 29 28.21 35.70 76.93
C ARG A 29 27.09 35.39 75.94
N GLN A 30 26.09 36.26 75.86
CA GLN A 30 24.98 36.10 74.92
C GLN A 30 25.42 36.22 73.46
N LEU A 31 26.37 37.09 73.12
CA LEU A 31 26.94 37.16 71.77
C LEU A 31 27.67 35.87 71.39
N PHE A 32 28.47 35.30 72.31
CA PHE A 32 29.09 33.99 72.09
C PHE A 32 28.04 32.89 71.87
N ASP A 33 26.92 32.91 72.60
CA ASP A 33 25.83 31.94 72.44
C ASP A 33 25.17 32.06 71.06
N ILE A 34 24.90 33.28 70.57
CA ILE A 34 24.35 33.50 69.22
C ILE A 34 25.31 32.98 68.14
N VAL A 35 26.62 33.21 68.29
CA VAL A 35 27.64 32.72 67.34
C VAL A 35 27.72 31.19 67.36
N ASN A 36 27.67 30.57 68.54
CA ASN A 36 27.67 29.12 68.66
C ASN A 36 26.38 28.51 68.07
N HIS A 37 25.23 29.17 68.23
CA HIS A 37 23.97 28.75 67.61
C HIS A 37 24.05 28.76 66.07
N LEU A 38 24.69 29.78 65.48
CA LEU A 38 24.98 29.84 64.05
C LEU A 38 25.85 28.65 63.60
N GLY A 39 26.85 28.28 64.41
CA GLY A 39 27.73 27.12 64.17
C GLY A 39 26.99 25.78 64.19
N GLU A 40 26.02 25.62 65.09
CA GLU A 40 25.20 24.41 65.15
C GLU A 40 24.28 24.26 63.94
N LEU A 41 23.67 25.36 63.48
CA LEU A 41 22.81 25.32 62.30
C LEU A 41 23.56 24.97 61.04
N TYR A 42 24.82 25.43 60.92
CA TYR A 42 25.70 25.01 59.83
C TYR A 42 25.86 23.49 59.78
N ALA A 43 26.13 22.87 60.94
CA ALA A 43 26.33 21.42 61.03
C ALA A 43 25.05 20.61 60.71
N LYS A 44 23.86 21.21 60.90
CA LYS A 44 22.55 20.56 60.70
C LYS A 44 21.96 20.79 59.30
N GLY A 45 22.57 21.65 58.48
CA GLY A 45 22.06 22.05 57.17
C GLY A 45 21.10 23.23 57.29
N VAL A 46 21.59 24.42 56.95
CA VAL A 46 20.89 25.69 57.19
C VAL A 46 19.96 26.07 56.02
N THR A 47 18.74 26.50 56.32
CA THR A 47 17.84 27.13 55.33
C THR A 47 18.07 28.65 55.28
N SER A 48 17.76 29.29 54.15
CA SER A 48 17.86 30.76 54.01
C SER A 48 17.03 31.51 55.06
N GLU A 49 15.88 30.97 55.45
CA GLU A 49 14.98 31.58 56.45
C GLU A 49 15.58 31.52 57.87
N GLN A 50 16.10 30.37 58.27
CA GLN A 50 16.77 30.21 59.57
C GLN A 50 18.03 31.09 59.66
N LEU A 51 18.80 31.16 58.57
CA LEU A 51 19.98 32.03 58.49
C LEU A 51 19.60 33.51 58.62
N PHE A 52 18.56 33.95 57.91
CA PHE A 52 18.10 35.33 57.98
C PHE A 52 17.59 35.71 59.39
N SER A 53 16.90 34.78 60.07
CA SER A 53 16.45 34.97 61.44
C SER A 53 17.61 35.25 62.40
N ILE A 54 18.66 34.42 62.37
CA ILE A 54 19.81 34.56 63.28
C ILE A 54 20.67 35.76 62.93
N LEU A 55 20.80 36.10 61.65
CA LEU A 55 21.51 37.31 61.24
C LEU A 55 20.83 38.57 61.77
N ASN A 56 19.49 38.59 61.78
CA ASN A 56 18.74 39.69 62.37
C ASN A 56 18.89 39.73 63.89
N GLU A 57 18.82 38.58 64.55
CA GLU A 57 19.05 38.46 66.00
C GLU A 57 20.43 38.98 66.40
N LEU A 58 21.48 38.50 65.73
CA LEU A 58 22.87 38.93 65.94
C LEU A 58 23.03 40.44 65.71
N LYS A 59 22.47 40.97 64.62
CA LYS A 59 22.53 42.41 64.32
C LYS A 59 21.86 43.24 65.41
N GLN A 60 20.67 42.84 65.84
CA GLN A 60 19.90 43.55 66.86
C GLN A 60 20.61 43.51 68.21
N TYR A 61 21.14 42.34 68.59
CA TYR A 61 21.85 42.16 69.84
C TYR A 61 23.17 42.94 69.87
N ALA A 62 23.98 42.83 68.82
CA ALA A 62 25.23 43.57 68.69
C ALA A 62 24.99 45.09 68.74
N THR A 63 23.97 45.60 68.05
CA THR A 63 23.61 47.03 68.12
C THR A 63 23.26 47.47 69.54
N THR A 64 22.55 46.63 70.29
CA THR A 64 22.19 46.93 71.69
C THR A 64 23.43 46.96 72.60
N HIS A 65 24.33 46.00 72.39
CA HIS A 65 25.60 45.92 73.08
C HIS A 65 26.48 47.16 72.80
N PHE A 66 26.68 47.49 71.53
CA PHE A 66 27.46 48.67 71.11
C PHE A 66 26.91 49.98 71.71
N ASN A 67 25.59 50.14 71.75
CA ASN A 67 24.97 51.31 72.40
C ASN A 67 25.23 51.34 73.92
N THR A 68 25.29 50.19 74.57
CA THR A 68 25.60 50.07 76.00
C THR A 68 27.03 50.56 76.25
N GLU A 69 27.97 50.10 75.45
CA GLU A 69 29.38 50.48 75.54
C GLU A 69 29.59 51.96 75.26
N GLU A 70 29.07 52.47 74.13
CA GLU A 70 29.16 53.89 73.80
C GLU A 70 28.55 54.78 74.89
N THR A 71 27.45 54.35 75.52
CA THR A 71 26.86 55.06 76.67
C THR A 71 27.81 55.09 77.87
N LEU A 72 28.44 53.96 78.20
CA LEU A 72 29.45 53.88 79.26
C LEU A 72 30.67 54.77 78.95
N MET A 73 31.15 54.76 77.70
CA MET A 73 32.26 55.61 77.26
C MET A 73 31.93 57.10 77.44
N VAL A 74 30.72 57.53 77.09
CA VAL A 74 30.25 58.91 77.27
C VAL A 74 30.09 59.24 78.76
N GLN A 75 29.47 58.36 79.54
CA GLN A 75 29.23 58.56 80.97
C GLN A 75 30.54 58.74 81.75
N HIS A 76 31.56 57.96 81.40
CA HIS A 76 32.88 58.00 82.03
C HIS A 76 33.87 58.97 81.38
N LYS A 77 33.47 59.68 80.32
CA LYS A 77 34.30 60.68 79.60
C LYS A 77 35.60 60.09 79.02
N ILE A 78 35.51 58.92 78.38
CA ILE A 78 36.63 58.29 77.69
C ILE A 78 37.16 59.21 76.55
N GLY A 79 38.46 59.11 76.26
CA GLY A 79 39.13 59.93 75.26
C GLY A 79 38.52 59.82 73.85
N ARG A 80 38.40 60.97 73.17
CA ARG A 80 37.73 61.09 71.86
C ARG A 80 38.28 60.13 70.79
N ALA A 81 39.59 59.96 70.72
CA ALA A 81 40.21 59.07 69.72
C ALA A 81 39.85 57.59 69.94
N HIS A 82 39.79 57.16 71.20
CA HIS A 82 39.38 55.79 71.53
C HIS A 82 37.89 55.58 71.20
N HIS A 83 37.05 56.54 71.58
CA HIS A 83 35.62 56.51 71.25
C HIS A 83 35.37 56.49 69.73
N GLU A 84 36.07 57.30 68.94
CA GLU A 84 35.94 57.29 67.47
C GLU A 84 36.40 55.95 66.85
N SER A 85 37.46 55.34 67.38
CA SER A 85 37.92 54.00 66.96
C SER A 85 36.91 52.91 67.30
N HIS A 86 36.30 52.98 68.48
CA HIS A 86 35.29 52.02 68.96
C HIS A 86 34.02 52.09 68.10
N GLN A 87 33.51 53.30 67.85
CA GLN A 87 32.40 53.54 66.91
C GLN A 87 32.70 53.08 65.48
N GLN A 88 33.94 53.24 65.02
CA GLN A 88 34.33 52.79 63.69
C GLN A 88 34.28 51.26 63.58
N ALA A 89 34.77 50.54 64.58
CA ALA A 89 34.68 49.08 64.62
C ALA A 89 33.22 48.59 64.63
N HIS A 90 32.33 49.25 65.37
CA HIS A 90 30.89 48.96 65.37
C HIS A 90 30.26 49.13 63.99
N ARG A 91 30.55 50.25 63.31
CA ARG A 91 30.05 50.50 61.95
C ARG A 91 30.55 49.44 60.97
N GLU A 92 31.83 49.06 61.06
CA GLU A 92 32.42 48.03 60.21
C GLU A 92 31.76 46.67 60.44
N PHE A 93 31.48 46.30 61.69
CA PHE A 93 30.76 45.08 62.03
C PHE A 93 29.36 45.03 61.40
N ILE A 94 28.57 46.08 61.62
CA ILE A 94 27.19 46.13 61.10
C ILE A 94 27.18 46.12 59.56
N ASN A 95 28.10 46.83 58.92
CA ASN A 95 28.23 46.82 57.46
C ASN A 95 28.61 45.43 56.94
N HIS A 96 29.50 44.72 57.63
CA HIS A 96 29.86 43.35 57.26
C HIS A 96 28.64 42.44 57.34
N ILE A 97 27.93 42.40 58.48
CA ILE A 97 26.72 41.58 58.67
C ILE A 97 25.67 41.85 57.57
N GLN A 98 25.45 43.12 57.21
CA GLN A 98 24.49 43.49 56.16
C GLN A 98 24.91 43.00 54.77
N ARG A 99 26.20 43.15 54.41
CA ARG A 99 26.72 42.68 53.11
C ARG A 99 26.64 41.17 52.99
N THR A 100 27.03 40.43 54.03
CA THR A 100 26.99 38.97 54.01
C THR A 100 25.55 38.45 54.05
N SER A 101 24.62 39.16 54.72
CA SER A 101 23.19 38.82 54.70
C SER A 101 22.57 38.89 53.29
N ALA A 102 23.07 39.74 52.39
CA ALA A 102 22.57 39.80 51.02
C ALA A 102 22.90 38.53 50.21
N LEU A 103 23.95 37.80 50.60
CA LEU A 103 24.36 36.54 49.96
C LEU A 103 23.59 35.31 50.46
N ALA A 104 22.90 35.42 51.61
CA ALA A 104 22.18 34.33 52.26
C ALA A 104 21.07 33.70 51.39
N ALA A 105 20.49 34.47 50.47
CA ALA A 105 19.46 33.98 49.56
C ALA A 105 20.03 33.10 48.42
N ALA A 106 21.22 33.42 47.93
CA ALA A 106 21.84 32.73 46.80
C ALA A 106 22.66 31.50 47.25
N ASN A 107 23.33 31.59 48.41
CA ASN A 107 24.15 30.49 48.93
C ASN A 107 24.24 30.51 50.47
N PRO A 108 23.28 29.88 51.18
CA PRO A 108 23.22 29.88 52.64
C PRO A 108 24.46 29.26 53.28
N GLU A 109 24.95 28.14 52.74
CA GLU A 109 26.05 27.38 53.31
C GLU A 109 27.39 28.13 53.23
N ALA A 110 27.68 28.76 52.08
CA ALA A 110 28.86 29.61 51.94
C ALA A 110 28.79 30.86 52.84
N THR A 111 27.59 31.42 52.99
CA THR A 111 27.34 32.60 53.84
C THR A 111 27.65 32.31 55.30
N VAL A 112 27.22 31.16 55.84
CA VAL A 112 27.49 30.79 57.23
C VAL A 112 28.98 30.58 57.52
N ASN A 113 29.72 29.92 56.62
CA ASN A 113 31.16 29.74 56.80
C ASN A 113 31.92 31.06 56.92
N LEU A 114 31.58 32.03 56.07
CA LEU A 114 32.20 33.36 56.08
C LEU A 114 31.85 34.13 57.35
N LEU A 115 30.58 34.07 57.76
CA LEU A 115 30.10 34.71 58.98
C LEU A 115 30.78 34.13 60.22
N LEU A 116 30.88 32.81 60.34
CA LEU A 116 31.53 32.18 61.48
C LEU A 116 33.01 32.55 61.55
N ALA A 117 33.72 32.55 60.42
CA ALA A 117 35.12 32.98 60.38
C ALA A 117 35.29 34.44 60.80
N PHE A 118 34.46 35.33 60.26
CA PHE A 118 34.46 36.76 60.62
C PHE A 118 34.11 36.97 62.09
N LEU A 119 33.03 36.38 62.57
CA LEU A 119 32.52 36.55 63.93
C LEU A 119 33.51 36.02 64.96
N SER A 120 34.10 34.85 64.71
CA SER A 120 35.11 34.26 65.60
C SER A 120 36.31 35.19 65.79
N GLN A 121 36.74 35.85 64.71
CA GLN A 121 37.92 36.72 64.72
C GLN A 121 37.60 38.10 65.28
N TRP A 122 36.49 38.69 64.83
CA TRP A 122 36.06 40.01 65.25
C TRP A 122 35.72 40.03 66.74
N LEU A 123 34.92 39.06 67.19
CA LEU A 123 34.42 39.03 68.57
C LEU A 123 35.56 38.76 69.55
N LEU A 124 36.48 37.84 69.22
CA LEU A 124 37.66 37.62 70.06
C LEU A 124 38.54 38.87 70.12
N HIS A 125 38.74 39.59 69.02
CA HIS A 125 39.56 40.80 69.01
C HIS A 125 38.89 41.96 69.75
N HIS A 126 37.59 42.18 69.54
CA HIS A 126 36.83 43.26 70.15
C HIS A 126 36.75 43.07 71.67
N VAL A 127 36.25 41.92 72.10
CA VAL A 127 36.09 41.58 73.53
C VAL A 127 37.44 41.52 74.25
N ALA A 128 38.44 40.83 73.69
CA ALA A 128 39.70 40.61 74.41
C ALA A 128 40.62 41.84 74.42
N ASN A 129 40.34 42.88 73.62
CA ASN A 129 41.24 44.01 73.47
C ASN A 129 40.53 45.36 73.61
N MET A 130 39.54 45.64 72.77
CA MET A 130 38.87 46.95 72.77
C MET A 130 38.04 47.15 74.04
N ASP A 131 37.28 46.15 74.44
CA ASP A 131 36.35 46.29 75.58
C ASP A 131 37.08 46.16 76.91
N GLN A 132 38.15 45.35 76.93
CA GLN A 132 39.10 45.30 78.05
C GLN A 132 39.80 46.66 78.24
N LEU A 133 40.28 47.29 77.17
CA LEU A 133 40.91 48.60 77.24
C LEU A 133 39.91 49.67 77.72
N MET A 134 38.68 49.64 77.21
CA MET A 134 37.61 50.52 77.68
C MET A 134 37.35 50.33 79.17
N ALA A 135 37.23 49.08 79.64
CA ALA A 135 36.97 48.77 81.04
C ALA A 135 38.13 49.18 81.97
N ASP A 136 39.37 49.01 81.53
CA ASP A 136 40.56 49.50 82.23
C ASP A 136 40.55 51.03 82.36
N GLU A 137 40.24 51.76 81.28
CA GLU A 137 40.11 53.22 81.33
C GLU A 137 38.99 53.67 82.28
N ILE A 138 37.84 52.99 82.27
CA ILE A 138 36.72 53.27 83.19
C ILE A 138 37.16 53.06 84.65
N ARG A 139 37.84 51.95 84.96
CA ARG A 139 38.35 51.67 86.33
C ARG A 139 39.30 52.75 86.81
N VAL A 140 40.24 53.16 85.95
CA VAL A 140 41.21 54.22 86.27
C VAL A 140 40.47 55.52 86.61
N LEU A 141 39.50 55.92 85.78
CA LEU A 141 38.72 57.13 85.96
C LEU A 141 37.82 57.09 87.21
N GLN A 142 37.28 55.92 87.57
CA GLN A 142 36.46 55.73 88.79
C GLN A 142 37.30 55.75 90.08
N SER A 143 38.54 55.26 90.04
CA SER A 143 39.43 55.22 91.21
C SER A 143 39.97 56.59 91.65
N GLY A 144 39.68 57.66 90.90
CA GLY A 144 40.18 59.02 91.18
C GLY A 144 41.69 59.18 90.98
N SER A 145 42.36 58.19 90.38
CA SER A 145 43.79 58.23 90.10
C SER A 145 44.06 59.11 88.89
N THR A 146 44.86 60.16 89.06
CA THR A 146 45.35 61.00 87.95
C THR A 146 45.99 60.16 86.85
N SER A 147 45.62 60.43 85.60
CA SER A 147 45.97 59.73 84.34
C SER A 147 47.46 59.57 84.00
N GLY A 148 48.38 59.72 84.96
CA GLY A 148 49.83 59.61 84.79
C GLY A 148 50.49 58.42 85.48
N GLN A 149 49.81 57.63 86.33
CA GLN A 149 50.45 56.56 87.12
C GLN A 149 49.96 55.13 86.87
N ILE A 150 49.09 54.92 85.87
CA ILE A 150 48.83 53.59 85.28
C ILE A 150 48.96 53.70 83.74
N ALA A 151 49.92 54.51 83.29
CA ALA A 151 50.46 54.50 81.93
C ALA A 151 51.78 53.71 81.87
N GLY A 152 51.95 52.75 82.80
CA GLY A 152 52.99 51.74 82.73
C GLY A 152 52.50 50.63 81.81
N GLU A 153 53.14 50.52 80.64
CA GLU A 153 52.90 49.57 79.55
C GLU A 153 51.84 49.95 78.48
N ARG A 154 51.83 51.21 78.03
CA ARG A 154 51.52 51.46 76.61
C ARG A 154 52.69 50.98 75.77
N GLN A 155 52.61 49.77 75.22
CA GLN A 155 53.61 49.19 74.32
C GLN A 155 53.28 49.61 72.87
N PRO A 156 53.89 50.64 72.27
CA PRO A 156 53.58 51.09 70.91
C PRO A 156 53.78 50.00 69.84
N HIS A 157 54.56 48.96 70.14
CA HIS A 157 54.69 47.77 69.30
C HIS A 157 53.43 46.91 69.23
N ARG A 158 52.60 46.88 70.28
CA ARG A 158 51.35 46.11 70.31
C ARG A 158 50.29 46.79 69.47
N ASP A 159 50.16 48.11 69.57
CA ASP A 159 49.22 48.90 68.76
C ASP A 159 49.55 48.82 67.26
N ALA A 160 50.83 48.96 66.89
CA ALA A 160 51.28 48.83 65.50
C ALA A 160 51.14 47.40 64.93
N LEU A 161 51.33 46.37 65.78
CA LEU A 161 51.09 44.97 65.39
C LEU A 161 49.59 44.73 65.15
N MET A 162 48.73 45.28 66.01
CA MET A 162 47.29 45.16 65.88
C MET A 162 46.74 45.93 64.67
N GLU A 163 47.28 47.10 64.35
CA GLU A 163 46.89 47.85 63.15
C GLU A 163 47.24 47.09 61.86
N ASN A 164 48.41 46.43 61.81
CA ASN A 164 48.79 45.56 60.71
C ASN A 164 47.91 44.31 60.60
N ILE A 165 47.59 43.68 61.73
CA ILE A 165 46.69 42.53 61.78
C ILE A 165 45.30 42.94 61.26
N ASN A 166 44.77 44.09 61.68
CA ASN A 166 43.49 44.64 61.21
C ASN A 166 43.50 45.01 59.71
N ALA A 167 44.62 45.48 59.19
CA ALA A 167 44.78 45.73 57.75
C ALA A 167 44.76 44.43 56.93
N ILE A 168 45.46 43.39 57.39
CA ILE A 168 45.49 42.07 56.74
C ILE A 168 44.11 41.43 56.74
N TYR A 169 43.38 41.51 57.85
CA TYR A 169 42.03 40.94 57.94
C TYR A 169 41.02 41.65 57.02
N ARG A 170 41.10 42.99 56.91
CA ARG A 170 40.27 43.74 55.94
C ARG A 170 40.55 43.31 54.50
N ASP A 171 41.82 43.21 54.11
CA ASP A 171 42.20 42.79 52.75
C ASP A 171 41.77 41.33 52.46
N LEU A 172 41.90 40.43 53.43
CA LEU A 172 41.49 39.04 53.27
C LEU A 172 39.96 38.89 53.12
N GLY A 173 39.18 39.67 53.87
CA GLY A 173 37.72 39.72 53.74
C GLY A 173 37.28 40.22 52.38
N ASP A 174 37.85 41.34 51.91
CA ASP A 174 37.52 41.95 50.62
C ASP A 174 37.92 41.06 49.42
N ARG A 175 39.03 40.33 49.52
CA ARG A 175 39.45 39.38 48.48
C ARG A 175 38.51 38.19 48.38
N THR A 176 38.10 37.63 49.52
CA THR A 176 37.19 36.49 49.55
C THR A 176 35.83 36.85 48.97
N PHE A 177 35.32 38.05 49.27
CA PHE A 177 34.06 38.54 48.72
C PHE A 177 34.14 38.72 47.19
N ARG A 178 35.21 39.35 46.68
CA ARG A 178 35.43 39.52 45.22
C ARG A 178 35.50 38.19 44.47
N MET A 179 36.12 37.17 45.06
CA MET A 179 36.21 35.84 44.43
C MET A 179 34.82 35.19 44.28
N LEU A 180 33.95 35.35 45.27
CA LEU A 180 32.58 34.80 45.25
C LEU A 180 31.71 35.50 44.21
N GLU A 181 31.81 36.83 44.09
CA GLU A 181 31.10 37.60 43.08
C GLU A 181 31.47 37.13 41.65
N LEU A 182 32.77 36.92 41.39
CA LEU A 182 33.24 36.41 40.11
C LEU A 182 32.75 34.98 39.82
N ASN A 183 32.73 34.12 40.84
CA ASN A 183 32.23 32.75 40.70
C ASN A 183 30.73 32.71 40.34
N LEU A 184 29.90 33.58 40.94
CA LEU A 184 28.49 33.68 40.60
C LEU A 184 28.28 34.17 39.16
N GLN A 185 29.07 35.15 38.70
CA GLN A 185 29.02 35.61 37.31
C GLN A 185 29.39 34.51 36.32
N LEU A 186 30.46 33.75 36.61
CA LEU A 186 30.88 32.63 35.76
C LEU A 186 29.81 31.54 35.66
N GLN A 187 29.14 31.21 36.76
CA GLN A 187 28.06 30.23 36.75
C GLN A 187 26.90 30.65 35.84
N SER A 188 26.53 31.94 35.86
CA SER A 188 25.47 32.47 34.99
C SER A 188 25.83 32.40 33.50
N GLU A 189 27.09 32.68 33.14
CA GLU A 189 27.53 32.64 31.73
C GLU A 189 27.60 31.21 31.19
N ILE A 190 28.03 30.25 32.03
CA ILE A 190 28.04 28.83 31.66
C ILE A 190 26.62 28.33 31.35
N GLU A 191 25.65 28.71 32.17
CA GLU A 191 24.27 28.28 31.98
C GLU A 191 23.67 28.87 30.70
N ARG A 192 23.93 30.16 30.42
CA ARG A 192 23.52 30.81 29.18
C ARG A 192 24.09 30.11 27.95
N ARG A 193 25.37 29.72 27.97
CA ARG A 193 26.00 28.99 26.84
C ARG A 193 25.33 27.64 26.60
N LYS A 194 25.05 26.87 27.65
CA LYS A 194 24.37 25.58 27.52
C LYS A 194 23.00 25.71 26.87
N GLN A 195 22.24 26.75 27.23
CA GLN A 195 20.91 26.97 26.67
C GLN A 195 20.96 27.26 25.16
N LEU A 196 21.90 28.09 24.71
CA LEU A 196 22.11 28.36 23.29
C LEU A 196 22.58 27.12 22.51
N GLU A 197 23.47 26.31 23.10
CA GLU A 197 23.91 25.05 22.49
C GLU A 197 22.75 24.05 22.36
N GLN A 198 21.88 23.98 23.36
CA GLN A 198 20.69 23.14 23.34
C GLN A 198 19.68 23.60 22.27
N GLU A 199 19.37 24.90 22.20
CA GLU A 199 18.49 25.45 21.16
C GLU A 199 19.04 25.19 19.76
N LEU A 200 20.35 25.35 19.57
CA LEU A 200 21.01 25.06 18.30
C LEU A 200 20.94 23.57 17.96
N PHE A 201 21.16 22.69 18.93
CA PHE A 201 21.05 21.24 18.76
C PHE A 201 19.62 20.82 18.41
N GLU A 202 18.62 21.35 19.11
CA GLU A 202 17.20 21.08 18.85
C GLU A 202 16.78 21.59 17.47
N SER A 203 17.21 22.78 17.08
CA SER A 203 16.94 23.35 15.74
C SER A 203 17.57 22.50 14.64
N LYS A 204 18.84 22.10 14.78
CA LYS A 204 19.53 21.22 13.82
C LYS A 204 18.87 19.85 13.72
N THR A 205 18.48 19.28 14.85
CA THR A 205 17.81 17.97 14.91
C THR A 205 16.42 18.05 14.26
N ARG A 206 15.63 19.07 14.59
CA ARG A 206 14.31 19.30 13.97
C ARG A 206 14.39 19.43 12.46
N PHE A 207 15.37 20.19 11.95
CA PHE A 207 15.59 20.33 10.51
C PHE A 207 15.92 18.98 9.84
N ARG A 208 16.84 18.21 10.43
CA ARG A 208 17.19 16.87 9.95
C ARG A 208 16.00 15.92 9.95
N THR A 209 15.25 15.83 11.04
CA THR A 209 14.08 14.94 11.12
C THR A 209 13.03 15.26 10.05
N VAL A 210 12.73 16.53 9.79
CA VAL A 210 11.77 16.90 8.73
C VAL A 210 12.31 16.51 7.35
N ALA A 211 13.59 16.80 7.06
CA ALA A 211 14.20 16.48 5.77
C ALA A 211 14.41 14.97 5.53
N ASP A 212 14.65 14.19 6.59
CA ASP A 212 14.96 12.76 6.52
C ASP A 212 13.68 11.89 6.44
N HIS A 213 12.55 12.36 6.98
CA HIS A 213 11.26 11.63 6.98
C HIS A 213 10.29 12.07 5.87
N THR A 214 10.71 12.94 4.95
CA THR A 214 9.87 13.27 3.79
C THR A 214 9.89 12.09 2.80
N HIS A 215 8.74 11.79 2.18
CA HIS A 215 8.68 10.79 1.09
C HIS A 215 9.36 11.25 -0.21
N SER A 216 9.78 12.52 -0.23
CA SER A 216 10.56 13.15 -1.29
C SER A 216 12.05 13.17 -0.93
N TRP A 217 12.93 12.94 -1.90
CA TRP A 217 14.35 13.22 -1.72
C TRP A 217 14.64 14.70 -2.03
N GLU A 218 15.34 15.36 -1.12
CA GLU A 218 15.65 16.79 -1.18
C GLU A 218 17.15 16.97 -1.38
N TYR A 219 17.54 17.91 -2.23
CA TYR A 219 18.94 18.27 -2.39
C TYR A 219 19.12 19.79 -2.47
N TRP A 220 20.27 20.25 -1.98
CA TRP A 220 20.77 21.59 -2.21
C TRP A 220 22.04 21.51 -3.04
N GLN A 221 22.01 22.16 -4.19
CA GLN A 221 23.15 22.35 -5.06
C GLN A 221 23.66 23.79 -4.93
N GLY A 222 24.96 23.98 -4.65
CA GLY A 222 25.60 25.28 -4.54
C GLY A 222 25.80 25.97 -5.90
N GLU A 223 26.39 27.17 -5.86
CA GLU A 223 26.70 27.99 -7.05
C GLU A 223 27.60 27.27 -8.06
N ASP A 224 28.54 26.47 -7.57
CA ASP A 224 29.51 25.69 -8.34
C ASP A 224 28.95 24.36 -8.89
N ARG A 225 27.63 24.17 -8.78
CA ARG A 225 26.89 22.94 -9.13
C ARG A 225 27.21 21.71 -8.27
N ARG A 226 27.97 21.85 -7.18
CA ARG A 226 28.19 20.74 -6.25
C ARG A 226 27.01 20.56 -5.30
N ILE A 227 26.76 19.32 -4.89
CA ILE A 227 25.72 19.00 -3.92
C ILE A 227 26.24 19.36 -2.52
N VAL A 228 25.65 20.39 -1.92
CA VAL A 228 25.91 20.86 -0.55
C VAL A 228 25.19 19.98 0.47
N TYR A 229 23.98 19.53 0.13
CA TYR A 229 23.18 18.66 0.97
C TYR A 229 22.34 17.71 0.12
N MET A 230 22.19 16.47 0.59
CA MET A 230 21.32 15.44 0.02
C MET A 230 20.63 14.71 1.18
N SER A 231 19.31 14.64 1.14
CA SER A 231 18.52 13.92 2.14
C SER A 231 18.80 12.40 2.06
N PRO A 232 18.90 11.68 3.18
CA PRO A 232 19.04 10.22 3.22
C PRO A 232 17.94 9.46 2.49
N SER A 233 16.75 10.06 2.32
CA SER A 233 15.66 9.49 1.53
C SER A 233 16.07 9.20 0.09
N CYS A 234 17.20 9.77 -0.36
CA CYS A 234 17.71 9.58 -1.71
C CYS A 234 18.04 8.11 -2.04
N GLU A 235 18.56 7.38 -1.07
CA GLU A 235 19.02 6.01 -1.23
C GLU A 235 17.86 5.05 -1.46
N ARG A 236 16.73 5.28 -0.79
CA ARG A 236 15.50 4.49 -0.99
C ARG A 236 14.90 4.69 -2.39
N ILE A 237 15.00 5.90 -2.94
CA ILE A 237 14.37 6.27 -4.21
C ILE A 237 15.26 5.94 -5.41
N THR A 238 16.59 5.99 -5.25
CA THR A 238 17.54 5.85 -6.38
C THR A 238 18.52 4.70 -6.23
N GLY A 239 18.70 4.18 -5.02
CA GLY A 239 19.68 3.14 -4.70
C GLY A 239 21.09 3.68 -4.45
N TYR A 240 21.29 5.00 -4.52
CA TYR A 240 22.58 5.66 -4.31
C TYR A 240 22.59 6.41 -2.98
N ALA A 241 23.67 6.27 -2.21
CA ALA A 241 23.82 6.94 -0.92
C ALA A 241 24.09 8.45 -1.10
N PRO A 242 23.74 9.29 -0.11
CA PRO A 242 24.01 10.74 -0.15
C PRO A 242 25.47 11.09 -0.46
N SER A 243 26.42 10.31 0.09
CA SER A 243 27.86 10.50 -0.12
C SER A 243 28.28 10.38 -1.59
N GLU A 244 27.57 9.58 -2.38
CA GLU A 244 27.89 9.35 -3.78
C GLU A 244 27.48 10.55 -4.65
N PHE A 245 26.33 11.18 -4.34
CA PHE A 245 25.93 12.44 -4.96
C PHE A 245 26.81 13.62 -4.54
N MET A 246 27.37 13.60 -3.33
CA MET A 246 28.33 14.60 -2.89
C MET A 246 29.71 14.42 -3.56
N ALA A 247 30.08 13.18 -3.89
CA ALA A 247 31.34 12.85 -4.57
C ALA A 247 31.29 13.12 -6.08
N ASP A 248 30.14 12.85 -6.72
CA ASP A 248 29.91 13.08 -8.14
C ASP A 248 28.73 14.03 -8.38
N PRO A 249 28.99 15.32 -8.67
CA PRO A 249 27.95 16.30 -8.97
C PRO A 249 27.10 15.97 -10.21
N GLU A 250 27.59 15.14 -11.15
CA GLU A 250 26.88 14.79 -12.38
C GLU A 250 26.00 13.54 -12.23
N LEU A 251 26.14 12.80 -11.12
CA LEU A 251 25.36 11.58 -10.86
C LEU A 251 23.85 11.83 -10.94
N LEU A 252 23.39 12.97 -10.42
CA LEU A 252 21.97 13.36 -10.46
C LEU A 252 21.44 13.49 -11.89
N TYR A 253 22.28 13.92 -12.85
CA TYR A 253 21.93 14.01 -14.26
C TYR A 253 22.08 12.65 -14.97
N HIS A 254 23.07 11.84 -14.58
CA HIS A 254 23.33 10.54 -15.18
C HIS A 254 22.24 9.50 -14.91
N ILE A 255 21.64 9.52 -13.72
CA ILE A 255 20.53 8.61 -13.37
C ILE A 255 19.24 8.95 -14.13
N ILE A 256 19.10 10.15 -14.72
CA ILE A 256 17.94 10.49 -15.53
C ILE A 256 17.96 9.68 -16.82
N HIS A 257 16.82 9.10 -17.16
CA HIS A 257 16.64 8.31 -18.37
C HIS A 257 17.09 9.11 -19.60
N PRO A 258 17.88 8.54 -20.53
CA PRO A 258 18.50 9.29 -21.63
C PRO A 258 17.52 10.13 -22.45
N GLU A 259 16.32 9.62 -22.70
CA GLU A 259 15.25 10.32 -23.45
C GLU A 259 14.72 11.54 -22.71
N ASP A 260 14.76 11.57 -21.37
CA ASP A 260 14.09 12.59 -20.55
C ASP A 260 15.06 13.70 -20.10
N ARG A 261 16.37 13.54 -20.34
CA ARG A 261 17.43 14.51 -19.97
C ARG A 261 17.23 15.91 -20.57
N HIS A 262 16.51 16.02 -21.68
CA HIS A 262 16.20 17.31 -22.29
C HIS A 262 15.20 18.12 -21.44
N LEU A 263 14.27 17.46 -20.75
CA LEU A 263 13.29 18.09 -19.87
C LEU A 263 13.99 18.76 -18.68
N MET A 264 14.94 18.07 -18.06
CA MET A 264 15.73 18.62 -16.97
C MET A 264 16.60 19.82 -17.42
N ARG A 265 17.17 19.76 -18.63
CA ARG A 265 17.94 20.87 -19.20
C ARG A 265 17.08 22.12 -19.46
N ALA A 266 15.88 21.95 -20.02
CA ALA A 266 14.94 23.05 -20.24
C ALA A 266 14.51 23.67 -18.90
N HIS A 267 14.08 22.83 -17.96
CA HIS A 267 13.62 23.24 -16.64
C HIS A 267 14.67 24.02 -15.84
N GLN A 268 15.94 23.60 -15.90
CA GLN A 268 17.04 24.31 -15.25
C GLN A 268 17.38 25.66 -15.91
N HIS A 269 17.06 25.84 -17.19
CA HIS A 269 17.25 27.09 -17.90
C HIS A 269 16.13 28.09 -17.53
N ASP A 270 14.89 27.62 -17.49
CA ASP A 270 13.70 28.46 -17.24
C ASP A 270 13.65 28.99 -15.79
N ILE A 271 14.07 28.21 -14.81
CA ILE A 271 14.14 28.63 -13.39
C ILE A 271 15.15 29.77 -13.15
N HIS A 272 16.14 29.93 -14.03
CA HIS A 272 17.08 31.05 -13.93
C HIS A 272 16.42 32.41 -14.24
N PHE A 273 15.26 32.40 -14.92
CA PHE A 273 14.54 33.60 -15.37
C PHE A 273 13.13 33.74 -14.77
N ALA A 274 12.60 32.72 -14.09
CA ALA A 274 11.27 32.75 -13.51
C ALA A 274 11.29 33.42 -12.12
N GLU A 275 10.81 34.67 -12.03
CA GLU A 275 10.69 35.36 -10.75
C GLU A 275 9.65 34.74 -9.81
N GLN A 276 8.61 34.04 -10.30
CA GLN A 276 7.55 33.45 -9.43
C GLN A 276 6.77 32.27 -10.06
N GLY A 277 7.38 31.09 -10.26
CA GLY A 277 6.66 29.88 -10.70
C GLY A 277 7.18 28.58 -10.07
N GLU A 278 6.29 27.80 -9.45
CA GLU A 278 6.54 26.40 -9.04
C GLU A 278 6.28 25.47 -10.23
N ASP A 279 7.11 25.55 -11.28
CA ASP A 279 7.00 24.58 -12.36
C ASP A 279 7.53 23.22 -11.88
N GLU A 280 6.70 22.19 -12.00
CA GLU A 280 7.08 20.81 -11.74
C GLU A 280 7.28 20.07 -13.07
N ILE A 281 8.32 19.24 -13.17
CA ILE A 281 8.53 18.36 -14.33
C ILE A 281 8.47 16.90 -13.93
N GLY A 282 7.91 16.06 -14.80
CA GLY A 282 7.93 14.61 -14.65
C GLY A 282 9.00 13.99 -15.55
N PHE A 283 9.86 13.12 -15.01
CA PHE A 283 10.83 12.35 -15.79
C PHE A 283 11.14 10.99 -15.18
N ARG A 284 11.72 10.10 -15.97
CA ARG A 284 12.18 8.79 -15.52
C ARG A 284 13.62 8.86 -15.01
N ILE A 285 13.89 8.11 -13.95
CA ILE A 285 15.24 7.78 -13.50
C ILE A 285 15.50 6.28 -13.59
N GLN A 286 16.77 5.91 -13.69
CA GLN A 286 17.24 4.54 -13.56
C GLN A 286 17.75 4.35 -12.14
N HIS A 287 17.07 3.50 -11.38
CA HIS A 287 17.50 3.07 -10.07
C HIS A 287 18.75 2.17 -10.21
N ARG A 288 19.60 2.11 -9.17
CA ARG A 288 20.83 1.30 -9.16
C ARG A 288 20.63 -0.17 -9.55
N ASN A 289 19.49 -0.77 -9.21
CA ASN A 289 19.15 -2.16 -9.53
C ASN A 289 18.66 -2.35 -10.99
N GLY A 290 18.57 -1.28 -11.79
CA GLY A 290 18.07 -1.30 -13.17
C GLY A 290 16.57 -1.00 -13.33
N GLU A 291 15.80 -0.87 -12.24
CA GLU A 291 14.39 -0.48 -12.31
C GLU A 291 14.25 0.97 -12.79
N THR A 292 13.24 1.22 -13.62
CA THR A 292 12.87 2.59 -14.01
C THR A 292 11.84 3.14 -13.02
N ARG A 293 12.08 4.35 -12.51
CA ARG A 293 11.16 5.04 -11.60
C ARG A 293 10.74 6.39 -12.16
N TRP A 294 9.49 6.76 -11.93
CA TRP A 294 8.93 8.04 -12.33
C TRP A 294 9.04 9.06 -11.21
N ILE A 295 9.65 10.19 -11.51
CA ILE A 295 9.92 11.26 -10.56
C ILE A 295 9.21 12.53 -11.02
N ILE A 296 8.49 13.16 -10.10
CA ILE A 296 8.12 14.58 -10.22
C ILE A 296 9.19 15.39 -9.51
N HIS A 297 9.79 16.35 -10.20
CA HIS A 297 10.84 17.24 -9.72
C HIS A 297 10.37 18.68 -9.71
N ALA A 298 10.62 19.37 -8.61
CA ALA A 298 10.43 20.80 -8.44
C ALA A 298 11.76 21.42 -8.01
N CYS A 299 12.11 22.58 -8.55
CA CYS A 299 13.35 23.27 -8.20
C CYS A 299 13.10 24.75 -7.89
N LYS A 300 13.77 25.27 -6.86
CA LYS A 300 13.75 26.69 -6.47
C LYS A 300 15.16 27.24 -6.31
N SER A 301 15.39 28.45 -6.82
CA SER A 301 16.63 29.20 -6.61
C SER A 301 16.69 29.76 -5.19
N LEU A 302 17.86 29.66 -4.56
CA LEU A 302 18.15 30.21 -3.24
C LEU A 302 19.03 31.46 -3.43
N HIS A 303 18.70 32.53 -2.70
CA HIS A 303 19.46 33.78 -2.69
C HIS A 303 19.81 34.17 -1.25
N ASP A 304 20.94 34.86 -1.06
CA ASP A 304 21.31 35.43 0.24
C ASP A 304 20.54 36.73 0.55
N SER A 305 20.83 37.35 1.70
CA SER A 305 20.20 38.59 2.16
C SER A 305 20.46 39.80 1.25
N ASP A 306 21.52 39.74 0.43
CA ASP A 306 21.92 40.78 -0.52
C ASP A 306 21.38 40.49 -1.94
N GLY A 307 20.61 39.41 -2.10
CA GLY A 307 20.01 38.98 -3.37
C GLY A 307 20.95 38.22 -4.28
N GLN A 308 22.14 37.82 -3.83
CA GLN A 308 23.06 37.00 -4.63
C GLN A 308 22.62 35.54 -4.64
N PHE A 309 22.73 34.90 -5.79
CA PHE A 309 22.37 33.50 -5.97
C PHE A 309 23.34 32.59 -5.21
N ILE A 310 22.84 31.81 -4.24
CA ILE A 310 23.63 30.87 -3.41
C ILE A 310 23.41 29.40 -3.77
N GLY A 311 22.72 29.15 -4.88
CA GLY A 311 22.43 27.81 -5.37
C GLY A 311 20.94 27.53 -5.53
N ARG A 312 20.59 26.24 -5.60
CA ARG A 312 19.22 25.78 -5.85
C ARG A 312 18.85 24.61 -4.95
N ARG A 313 17.58 24.53 -4.59
CA ARG A 313 16.98 23.39 -3.90
C ARG A 313 16.10 22.61 -4.87
N GLY A 314 16.34 21.31 -4.99
CA GLY A 314 15.47 20.38 -5.70
C GLY A 314 14.69 19.50 -4.74
N SER A 315 13.38 19.41 -4.93
CA SER A 315 12.50 18.43 -4.29
C SER A 315 12.05 17.42 -5.33
N ASN A 316 12.06 16.13 -5.00
CA ASN A 316 11.61 15.14 -5.96
C ASN A 316 10.84 14.00 -5.31
N ARG A 317 9.75 13.61 -5.95
CA ARG A 317 8.78 12.65 -5.43
C ARG A 317 8.64 11.47 -6.39
N ASP A 318 8.74 10.27 -5.86
CA ASP A 318 8.47 9.04 -6.60
C ASP A 318 6.95 8.88 -6.80
N ILE A 319 6.52 8.75 -8.06
CA ILE A 319 5.13 8.53 -8.47
C ILE A 319 4.94 7.19 -9.20
N THR A 320 5.93 6.30 -9.16
CA THR A 320 5.94 5.05 -9.93
C THR A 320 4.73 4.18 -9.61
N GLU A 321 4.43 3.96 -8.32
CA GLU A 321 3.31 3.14 -7.86
C GLU A 321 1.95 3.77 -8.20
N ARG A 322 1.81 5.08 -8.01
CA ARG A 322 0.58 5.80 -8.35
C ARG A 322 0.28 5.71 -9.85
N ARG A 323 1.31 5.82 -10.69
CA ARG A 323 1.15 5.64 -12.14
C ARG A 323 0.85 4.20 -12.51
N SER A 324 1.55 3.22 -11.95
CA SER A 324 1.31 1.81 -12.28
C SER A 324 -0.10 1.36 -11.90
N GLN A 325 -0.65 1.86 -10.79
CA GLN A 325 -2.05 1.63 -10.42
C GLN A 325 -3.03 2.27 -11.42
N GLY A 326 -2.76 3.52 -11.82
CA GLY A 326 -3.57 4.22 -12.82
C GLY A 326 -3.54 3.54 -14.19
N ASP A 327 -2.35 3.13 -14.65
CA ASP A 327 -2.15 2.41 -15.90
C ASP A 327 -2.82 1.02 -15.85
N SER A 328 -2.74 0.32 -14.71
CA SER A 328 -3.43 -0.96 -14.50
C SER A 328 -4.95 -0.82 -14.54
N MET A 329 -5.50 0.23 -13.91
CA MET A 329 -6.93 0.54 -14.00
C MET A 329 -7.36 0.86 -15.43
N MET A 330 -6.58 1.69 -16.14
CA MET A 330 -6.87 2.00 -17.55
C MET A 330 -6.81 0.74 -18.42
N LEU A 331 -5.82 -0.12 -18.22
CA LEU A 331 -5.69 -1.38 -18.95
C LEU A 331 -6.87 -2.32 -18.65
N ALA A 332 -7.27 -2.46 -17.39
CA ALA A 332 -8.42 -3.27 -17.01
C ALA A 332 -9.73 -2.73 -17.63
N ALA A 333 -9.92 -1.41 -17.64
CA ALA A 333 -11.06 -0.76 -18.29
C ALA A 333 -11.03 -0.96 -19.81
N ALA A 334 -9.86 -0.84 -20.44
CA ALA A 334 -9.70 -1.09 -21.87
C ALA A 334 -9.98 -2.57 -22.22
N ILE A 335 -9.52 -3.51 -21.40
CA ILE A 335 -9.85 -4.94 -21.56
C ILE A 335 -11.36 -5.11 -21.47
N PHE A 336 -12.00 -4.63 -20.40
CA PHE A 336 -13.45 -4.72 -20.18
C PHE A 336 -14.26 -4.20 -21.37
N GLU A 337 -13.87 -3.05 -21.93
CA GLU A 337 -14.57 -2.43 -23.08
C GLU A 337 -14.27 -3.09 -24.44
N SER A 338 -13.13 -3.77 -24.57
CA SER A 338 -12.69 -4.35 -25.85
C SER A 338 -13.06 -5.82 -26.03
N VAL A 339 -13.53 -6.52 -24.99
CA VAL A 339 -13.95 -7.92 -25.13
C VAL A 339 -15.21 -8.00 -25.98
N ASN A 340 -15.23 -8.90 -26.97
CA ASN A 340 -16.42 -9.13 -27.80
C ASN A 340 -17.58 -9.75 -27.02
N GLU A 341 -17.31 -10.41 -25.89
CA GLU A 341 -18.34 -10.96 -25.02
C GLU A 341 -19.00 -9.85 -24.19
N ALA A 342 -20.31 -9.96 -23.99
CA ALA A 342 -21.02 -9.04 -23.12
C ALA A 342 -20.69 -9.35 -21.66
N VAL A 343 -20.24 -8.34 -20.93
CA VAL A 343 -19.92 -8.44 -19.51
C VAL A 343 -20.87 -7.55 -18.72
N VAL A 344 -21.46 -8.11 -17.68
CA VAL A 344 -22.35 -7.42 -16.74
C VAL A 344 -21.81 -7.61 -15.34
N VAL A 345 -21.50 -6.50 -14.66
CA VAL A 345 -21.08 -6.48 -13.26
C VAL A 345 -22.26 -6.04 -12.41
N MET A 346 -22.55 -6.82 -11.38
CA MET A 346 -23.62 -6.57 -10.42
C MET A 346 -23.04 -6.36 -9.03
N ALA A 347 -23.68 -5.50 -8.25
CA ALA A 347 -23.38 -5.32 -6.83
C ALA A 347 -23.82 -6.54 -6.00
N ALA A 348 -23.45 -6.54 -4.73
CA ALA A 348 -23.83 -7.56 -3.75
C ALA A 348 -25.37 -7.71 -3.61
N ASP A 349 -26.14 -6.64 -3.84
CA ASP A 349 -27.61 -6.65 -3.81
C ASP A 349 -28.26 -7.13 -5.13
N GLY A 350 -27.43 -7.51 -6.12
CA GLY A 350 -27.86 -8.01 -7.42
C GLY A 350 -28.18 -6.93 -8.46
N ARG A 351 -28.01 -5.64 -8.15
CA ARG A 351 -28.23 -4.56 -9.15
C ARG A 351 -27.04 -4.43 -10.08
N ILE A 352 -27.31 -4.12 -11.35
CA ILE A 352 -26.27 -3.92 -12.36
C ILE A 352 -25.55 -2.59 -12.09
N VAL A 353 -24.23 -2.63 -11.97
CA VAL A 353 -23.37 -1.47 -11.71
C VAL A 353 -22.49 -1.09 -12.90
N ALA A 354 -22.18 -2.05 -13.77
CA ALA A 354 -21.43 -1.79 -14.99
C ALA A 354 -21.77 -2.82 -16.06
N VAL A 355 -21.70 -2.40 -17.32
CA VAL A 355 -21.78 -3.25 -18.51
C VAL A 355 -20.77 -2.75 -19.54
N ASN A 356 -20.21 -3.61 -20.37
CA ASN A 356 -19.28 -3.20 -21.43
C ASN A 356 -19.99 -2.87 -22.75
N SER A 357 -19.26 -2.33 -23.72
CA SER A 357 -19.79 -2.00 -25.04
C SER A 357 -20.51 -3.16 -25.76
N SER A 358 -19.96 -4.38 -25.68
CA SER A 358 -20.55 -5.58 -26.29
C SER A 358 -21.92 -5.96 -25.74
N PHE A 359 -22.21 -5.63 -24.49
CA PHE A 359 -23.53 -5.83 -23.91
C PHE A 359 -24.62 -5.11 -24.72
N PHE A 360 -24.35 -3.87 -25.14
CA PHE A 360 -25.32 -3.09 -25.90
C PHE A 360 -25.54 -3.64 -27.30
N VAL A 361 -24.46 -4.10 -27.95
CA VAL A 361 -24.51 -4.71 -29.28
C VAL A 361 -25.31 -6.02 -29.26
N LEU A 362 -25.18 -6.82 -28.21
CA LEU A 362 -25.84 -8.13 -28.10
C LEU A 362 -27.28 -8.07 -27.62
N SER A 363 -27.66 -7.03 -26.87
CA SER A 363 -28.95 -7.00 -26.16
C SER A 363 -29.91 -5.89 -26.59
N ASP A 364 -29.45 -4.93 -27.40
CA ASP A 364 -30.23 -3.76 -27.86
C ASP A 364 -30.83 -2.90 -26.72
N TYR A 365 -30.28 -3.01 -25.52
CA TYR A 365 -30.60 -2.12 -24.39
C TYR A 365 -29.66 -0.93 -24.38
N SER A 366 -30.11 0.19 -23.81
CA SER A 366 -29.27 1.35 -23.54
C SER A 366 -28.71 1.33 -22.12
N TYR A 367 -27.62 2.10 -21.88
CA TYR A 367 -27.01 2.24 -20.56
C TYR A 367 -28.04 2.65 -19.49
N ASP A 368 -28.87 3.65 -19.78
CA ASP A 368 -29.85 4.22 -18.84
C ASP A 368 -30.98 3.25 -18.47
N GLU A 369 -31.28 2.29 -19.34
CA GLU A 369 -32.30 1.26 -19.08
C GLU A 369 -31.81 0.15 -18.14
N VAL A 370 -30.49 -0.01 -18.00
CA VAL A 370 -29.89 -1.21 -17.39
C VAL A 370 -29.19 -0.91 -16.07
N ILE A 371 -28.46 0.20 -15.98
CA ILE A 371 -27.71 0.53 -14.77
C ILE A 371 -28.65 0.80 -13.59
N GLY A 372 -28.31 0.22 -12.43
CA GLY A 372 -29.10 0.28 -11.20
C GLY A 372 -30.32 -0.65 -11.17
N GLN A 373 -30.65 -1.30 -12.28
CA GLN A 373 -31.74 -2.26 -12.38
C GLN A 373 -31.31 -3.66 -11.97
N HIS A 374 -32.30 -4.49 -11.61
CA HIS A 374 -32.06 -5.89 -11.30
C HIS A 374 -32.18 -6.75 -12.58
N PRO A 375 -31.28 -7.71 -12.85
CA PRO A 375 -31.28 -8.55 -14.05
C PRO A 375 -32.62 -9.25 -14.30
N ALA A 376 -33.30 -9.68 -13.23
CA ALA A 376 -34.61 -10.32 -13.35
C ALA A 376 -35.67 -9.42 -14.00
N HIS A 377 -35.53 -8.09 -13.89
CA HIS A 377 -36.44 -7.14 -14.52
C HIS A 377 -36.05 -6.91 -15.99
N VAL A 378 -34.78 -6.61 -16.23
CA VAL A 378 -34.21 -6.31 -17.56
C VAL A 378 -34.33 -7.52 -18.50
N PHE A 379 -34.06 -8.73 -18.01
CA PHE A 379 -34.06 -9.96 -18.82
C PHE A 379 -35.33 -10.80 -18.65
N SER A 380 -36.39 -10.26 -18.04
CA SER A 380 -37.65 -10.99 -17.80
C SER A 380 -38.30 -11.54 -19.08
N THR A 381 -38.10 -10.86 -20.21
CA THR A 381 -38.59 -11.25 -21.54
C THR A 381 -37.64 -12.21 -22.26
N MET A 382 -36.37 -12.25 -21.86
CA MET A 382 -35.28 -12.96 -22.52
C MET A 382 -35.01 -14.33 -21.88
N LEU A 383 -35.13 -14.42 -20.54
CA LEU A 383 -34.92 -15.64 -19.76
C LEU A 383 -36.23 -16.12 -19.11
N ALA A 384 -36.47 -17.42 -19.21
CA ALA A 384 -37.55 -18.05 -18.45
C ALA A 384 -37.29 -17.92 -16.92
N PRO A 385 -38.32 -17.62 -16.10
CA PRO A 385 -38.15 -17.45 -14.65
C PRO A 385 -37.53 -18.67 -13.94
N ALA A 386 -37.77 -19.88 -14.46
CA ALA A 386 -37.19 -21.12 -13.93
C ALA A 386 -35.67 -21.16 -14.08
N ILE A 387 -35.15 -20.78 -15.26
CA ILE A 387 -33.71 -20.74 -15.55
C ILE A 387 -33.04 -19.66 -14.69
N TYR A 388 -33.66 -18.49 -14.58
CA TYR A 388 -33.13 -17.43 -13.73
C TYR A 388 -32.98 -17.89 -12.26
N LYS A 389 -34.00 -18.58 -11.73
CA LYS A 389 -33.96 -19.10 -10.36
C LYS A 389 -32.87 -20.16 -10.18
N GLU A 390 -32.64 -21.00 -11.18
CA GLU A 390 -31.55 -21.98 -11.18
C GLU A 390 -30.17 -21.29 -11.11
N ILE A 391 -29.93 -20.30 -11.97
CA ILE A 391 -28.68 -19.53 -11.99
C ILE A 391 -28.41 -18.90 -10.63
N VAL A 392 -29.39 -18.15 -10.09
CA VAL A 392 -29.23 -17.47 -8.79
C VAL A 392 -28.96 -18.48 -7.67
N SER A 393 -29.71 -19.59 -7.64
CA SER A 393 -29.53 -20.61 -6.60
C SER A 393 -28.14 -21.24 -6.66
N SER A 394 -27.63 -21.52 -7.87
CA SER A 394 -26.28 -22.07 -8.06
C SER A 394 -25.19 -21.06 -7.70
N VAL A 395 -25.32 -19.79 -8.10
CA VAL A 395 -24.34 -18.75 -7.75
C VAL A 395 -24.29 -18.55 -6.23
N CYS A 396 -25.44 -18.56 -5.55
CA CYS A 396 -25.48 -18.46 -4.09
C CYS A 396 -24.86 -19.68 -3.40
N ALA A 397 -25.08 -20.89 -3.91
CA ALA A 397 -24.60 -22.14 -3.29
C ALA A 397 -23.12 -22.45 -3.62
N ASN A 398 -22.72 -22.25 -4.87
CA ASN A 398 -21.47 -22.72 -5.44
C ASN A 398 -20.51 -21.58 -5.84
N SER A 399 -20.91 -20.31 -5.65
CA SER A 399 -20.19 -19.12 -6.12
C SER A 399 -20.03 -19.02 -7.64
N SER A 400 -20.63 -19.93 -8.42
CA SER A 400 -20.67 -19.86 -9.87
C SER A 400 -21.83 -20.64 -10.50
N TRP A 401 -22.11 -20.31 -11.76
CA TRP A 401 -22.97 -21.09 -12.66
C TRP A 401 -22.46 -20.94 -14.10
N GLN A 402 -22.59 -21.98 -14.91
CA GLN A 402 -22.26 -21.94 -16.33
C GLN A 402 -23.21 -22.84 -17.12
N GLY A 403 -23.67 -22.37 -18.28
CA GLY A 403 -24.52 -23.16 -19.16
C GLY A 403 -24.89 -22.46 -20.47
N GLU A 404 -25.45 -23.24 -21.39
CA GLU A 404 -26.04 -22.75 -22.64
C GLU A 404 -27.54 -22.51 -22.42
N ILE A 405 -28.02 -21.31 -22.75
CA ILE A 405 -29.43 -20.93 -22.63
C ILE A 405 -29.98 -20.47 -23.98
N SER A 406 -31.20 -20.89 -24.29
CA SER A 406 -31.95 -20.33 -25.41
C SER A 406 -32.68 -19.09 -24.95
N VAL A 407 -32.37 -17.97 -25.57
CA VAL A 407 -33.00 -16.69 -25.31
C VAL A 407 -33.70 -16.18 -26.56
N ARG A 408 -34.60 -15.23 -26.37
CA ARG A 408 -35.16 -14.46 -27.49
C ARG A 408 -34.62 -13.05 -27.42
N HIS A 409 -34.06 -12.59 -28.54
CA HIS A 409 -33.70 -11.20 -28.73
C HIS A 409 -34.97 -10.32 -28.75
N ARG A 410 -34.80 -9.00 -28.64
CA ARG A 410 -35.92 -8.04 -28.51
C ARG A 410 -36.87 -8.08 -29.70
N ASP A 411 -36.37 -8.38 -30.89
CA ASP A 411 -37.14 -8.56 -32.13
C ASP A 411 -37.84 -9.94 -32.25
N GLY A 412 -37.63 -10.82 -31.28
CA GLY A 412 -38.23 -12.16 -31.20
C GLY A 412 -37.39 -13.28 -31.83
N THR A 413 -36.24 -12.96 -32.44
CA THR A 413 -35.33 -13.96 -33.01
C THR A 413 -34.71 -14.82 -31.90
N PRO A 414 -34.59 -16.14 -32.11
CA PRO A 414 -34.01 -17.04 -31.11
C PRO A 414 -32.48 -17.02 -31.18
N HIS A 415 -31.84 -16.81 -30.03
CA HIS A 415 -30.38 -16.88 -29.88
C HIS A 415 -30.00 -17.97 -28.88
N ILE A 416 -28.84 -18.58 -29.09
CA ILE A 416 -28.21 -19.49 -28.13
C ILE A 416 -27.06 -18.75 -27.48
N ILE A 417 -27.19 -18.51 -26.18
CA ILE A 417 -26.22 -17.78 -25.39
C ILE A 417 -25.49 -18.75 -24.48
N SER A 418 -24.15 -18.72 -24.52
CA SER A 418 -23.32 -19.30 -23.47
C SER A 418 -23.18 -18.28 -22.34
N LEU A 419 -23.69 -18.58 -21.15
CA LEU A 419 -23.66 -17.70 -19.98
C LEU A 419 -22.81 -18.32 -18.88
N SER A 420 -21.91 -17.52 -18.31
CA SER A 420 -21.21 -17.81 -17.05
C SER A 420 -21.49 -16.69 -16.05
N VAL A 421 -21.69 -17.07 -14.79
CA VAL A 421 -21.89 -16.13 -13.69
C VAL A 421 -20.99 -16.51 -12.54
N HIS A 422 -20.20 -15.56 -12.05
CA HIS A 422 -19.23 -15.75 -10.97
C HIS A 422 -19.45 -14.75 -9.85
N CYS A 423 -19.44 -15.24 -8.61
CA CYS A 423 -19.47 -14.41 -7.42
C CYS A 423 -18.03 -14.03 -7.03
N VAL A 424 -17.75 -12.73 -6.99
CA VAL A 424 -16.50 -12.15 -6.51
C VAL A 424 -16.67 -11.77 -5.04
N ARG A 425 -15.74 -12.19 -4.19
CA ARG A 425 -15.75 -11.93 -2.76
C ARG A 425 -14.61 -10.99 -2.38
N ASP A 426 -14.83 -10.19 -1.34
CA ASP A 426 -13.79 -9.36 -0.73
C ASP A 426 -12.86 -10.19 0.18
N ASP A 427 -11.83 -9.55 0.72
CA ASP A 427 -10.87 -10.16 1.66
C ASP A 427 -11.52 -10.66 2.96
N SER A 428 -12.75 -10.20 3.25
CA SER A 428 -13.54 -10.63 4.41
C SER A 428 -14.48 -11.80 4.10
N GLY A 429 -14.51 -12.28 2.85
CA GLY A 429 -15.34 -13.39 2.39
C GLY A 429 -16.79 -13.00 2.03
N TYR A 430 -17.15 -11.73 2.15
CA TYR A 430 -18.47 -11.24 1.74
C TYR A 430 -18.52 -11.07 0.23
N VAL A 431 -19.73 -11.21 -0.35
CA VAL A 431 -19.93 -10.96 -1.77
C VAL A 431 -19.70 -9.49 -2.04
N SER A 432 -18.69 -9.18 -2.85
CA SER A 432 -18.45 -7.82 -3.35
C SER A 432 -19.31 -7.58 -4.59
N ASN A 433 -19.19 -8.48 -5.58
CA ASN A 433 -19.83 -8.33 -6.88
C ASN A 433 -20.20 -9.69 -7.47
N ASN A 434 -21.13 -9.69 -8.41
CA ASN A 434 -21.34 -10.82 -9.31
C ASN A 434 -21.00 -10.40 -10.73
N VAL A 435 -20.23 -11.19 -11.45
CA VAL A 435 -19.84 -10.93 -12.84
C VAL A 435 -20.51 -11.98 -13.72
N ALA A 436 -21.36 -11.53 -14.63
CA ALA A 436 -21.95 -12.36 -15.66
C ALA A 436 -21.27 -12.05 -16.99
N VAL A 437 -20.82 -13.10 -17.68
CA VAL A 437 -20.26 -13.02 -19.03
C VAL A 437 -21.13 -13.85 -19.94
N PHE A 438 -21.54 -13.29 -21.06
CA PHE A 438 -22.31 -14.05 -22.03
C PHE A 438 -21.87 -13.79 -23.47
N SER A 439 -21.93 -14.87 -24.25
CA SER A 439 -21.44 -14.93 -25.61
C SER A 439 -22.50 -15.56 -26.50
N ASP A 440 -22.78 -14.93 -27.65
CA ASP A 440 -23.67 -15.49 -28.65
C ASP A 440 -22.96 -16.57 -29.45
N ILE A 441 -23.45 -17.81 -29.31
CA ILE A 441 -22.92 -19.00 -29.98
C ILE A 441 -23.87 -19.52 -31.05
N THR A 442 -24.86 -18.72 -31.47
CA THR A 442 -25.89 -19.12 -32.46
C THR A 442 -25.25 -19.52 -33.78
N GLU A 443 -24.44 -18.64 -34.38
CA GLU A 443 -23.76 -18.92 -35.66
C GLU A 443 -22.84 -20.15 -35.54
N ARG A 444 -22.14 -20.28 -34.42
CA ARG A 444 -21.29 -21.45 -34.15
C ARG A 444 -22.11 -22.74 -34.12
N LYS A 445 -23.23 -22.77 -33.39
CA LYS A 445 -24.10 -23.95 -33.28
C LYS A 445 -24.78 -24.27 -34.61
N GLU A 446 -25.18 -23.25 -35.38
CA GLU A 446 -25.72 -23.43 -36.72
C GLU A 446 -24.67 -23.99 -37.68
N SER A 447 -23.44 -23.49 -37.62
CA SER A 447 -22.30 -24.01 -38.38
C SER A 447 -21.97 -25.45 -37.98
N GLU A 448 -21.93 -25.78 -36.70
CA GLU A 448 -21.72 -27.14 -36.19
C GLU A 448 -22.82 -28.09 -36.70
N ARG A 449 -24.10 -27.68 -36.63
CA ARG A 449 -25.23 -28.45 -37.19
C ARG A 449 -25.10 -28.61 -38.70
N ARG A 450 -24.68 -27.57 -39.41
CA ARG A 450 -24.49 -27.58 -40.85
C ARG A 450 -23.36 -28.52 -41.26
N ILE A 451 -22.21 -28.47 -40.58
CA ILE A 451 -21.09 -29.40 -40.80
C ILE A 451 -21.54 -30.83 -40.56
N HIS A 452 -22.25 -31.09 -39.46
CA HIS A 452 -22.78 -32.42 -39.16
C HIS A 452 -23.74 -32.91 -40.24
N HIS A 453 -24.59 -32.03 -40.77
CA HIS A 453 -25.49 -32.38 -41.87
C HIS A 453 -24.72 -32.65 -43.17
N LEU A 454 -23.77 -31.78 -43.54
CA LEU A 454 -22.93 -31.93 -44.74
C LEU A 454 -22.05 -33.18 -44.72
N SER A 455 -21.59 -33.59 -43.54
CA SER A 455 -20.78 -34.80 -43.38
C SER A 455 -21.59 -36.08 -43.57
N ASN A 456 -22.91 -36.04 -43.34
CA ASN A 456 -23.73 -37.25 -43.20
C ASN A 456 -24.87 -37.37 -44.23
N TYR A 457 -25.27 -36.29 -44.89
CA TYR A 457 -26.43 -36.24 -45.78
C TYR A 457 -26.08 -35.62 -47.14
N ASP A 458 -26.74 -36.09 -48.21
CA ASP A 458 -26.69 -35.50 -49.54
C ASP A 458 -27.46 -34.18 -49.57
N GLN A 459 -26.80 -33.12 -50.03
CA GLN A 459 -27.37 -31.75 -49.99
C GLN A 459 -28.63 -31.60 -50.85
N LEU A 460 -28.75 -32.37 -51.93
CA LEU A 460 -29.85 -32.23 -52.87
C LEU A 460 -31.10 -32.97 -52.40
N THR A 461 -30.95 -34.21 -51.94
CA THR A 461 -32.07 -35.10 -51.59
C THR A 461 -32.39 -35.18 -50.10
N GLY A 462 -31.46 -34.78 -49.22
CA GLY A 462 -31.59 -34.94 -47.78
C GLY A 462 -31.47 -36.40 -47.30
N LEU A 463 -31.22 -37.35 -48.21
CA LEU A 463 -30.90 -38.73 -47.85
C LEU A 463 -29.50 -38.79 -47.22
N PRO A 464 -29.21 -39.81 -46.40
CA PRO A 464 -27.84 -40.21 -46.07
C PRO A 464 -26.90 -40.17 -47.28
N ASN A 465 -25.70 -39.64 -47.09
CA ASN A 465 -24.62 -39.74 -48.07
C ASN A 465 -23.88 -41.08 -47.90
N TRP A 466 -22.85 -41.29 -48.73
CA TRP A 466 -22.00 -42.47 -48.64
C TRP A 466 -21.39 -42.71 -47.25
N GLY A 467 -20.94 -41.65 -46.57
CA GLY A 467 -20.33 -41.76 -45.24
C GLY A 467 -21.28 -42.36 -44.21
N LEU A 468 -22.47 -41.77 -44.06
CA LEU A 468 -23.49 -42.27 -43.13
C LEU A 468 -24.04 -43.64 -43.56
N PHE A 469 -24.20 -43.89 -44.85
CA PHE A 469 -24.64 -45.18 -45.35
C PHE A 469 -23.66 -46.31 -45.03
N SER A 470 -22.37 -46.09 -45.29
CA SER A 470 -21.31 -47.07 -45.04
C SER A 470 -21.21 -47.42 -43.56
N ASP A 471 -21.28 -46.42 -42.67
CA ASP A 471 -21.33 -46.63 -41.22
C ASP A 471 -22.53 -47.52 -40.82
N ARG A 472 -23.73 -47.19 -41.31
CA ARG A 472 -24.94 -48.00 -41.03
C ARG A 472 -24.85 -49.42 -41.61
N LEU A 473 -24.28 -49.60 -42.80
CA LEU A 473 -24.07 -50.92 -43.40
C LEU A 473 -23.09 -51.74 -42.57
N GLN A 474 -21.98 -51.16 -42.11
CA GLN A 474 -21.02 -51.83 -41.23
C GLN A 474 -21.66 -52.22 -39.89
N GLN A 475 -22.44 -51.33 -39.28
CA GLN A 475 -23.18 -51.62 -38.05
C GLN A 475 -24.19 -52.76 -38.26
N ALA A 476 -24.98 -52.70 -39.33
CA ALA A 476 -25.97 -53.74 -39.66
C ALA A 476 -25.30 -55.11 -39.91
N LEU A 477 -24.17 -55.13 -40.63
CA LEU A 477 -23.40 -56.37 -40.86
C LEU A 477 -22.80 -56.92 -39.56
N SER A 478 -22.30 -56.06 -38.68
CA SER A 478 -21.80 -56.46 -37.36
C SER A 478 -22.91 -57.14 -36.53
N VAL A 479 -24.11 -56.54 -36.49
CA VAL A 479 -25.27 -57.12 -35.82
C VAL A 479 -25.71 -58.43 -36.48
N ALA A 480 -25.78 -58.46 -37.82
CA ALA A 480 -26.16 -59.64 -38.60
C ALA A 480 -25.26 -60.86 -38.34
N ARG A 481 -23.94 -60.65 -38.27
CA ARG A 481 -22.95 -61.71 -37.99
C ARG A 481 -23.16 -62.35 -36.62
N HIS A 482 -23.46 -61.55 -35.60
CA HIS A 482 -23.64 -62.04 -34.23
C HIS A 482 -25.04 -62.64 -34.01
N GLY A 483 -26.08 -62.04 -34.61
CA GLY A 483 -27.47 -62.46 -34.44
C GLY A 483 -27.96 -63.51 -35.46
N ARG A 484 -27.15 -63.88 -36.45
CA ARG A 484 -27.53 -64.68 -37.64
C ARG A 484 -28.78 -64.12 -38.35
N GLN A 485 -28.93 -62.80 -38.36
CA GLN A 485 -30.03 -62.15 -39.06
C GLN A 485 -29.56 -61.73 -40.46
N PRO A 486 -30.18 -62.25 -41.54
CA PRO A 486 -29.88 -61.80 -42.89
C PRO A 486 -30.29 -60.34 -43.10
N LEU A 487 -29.63 -59.67 -44.03
CA LEU A 487 -29.99 -58.33 -44.48
C LEU A 487 -29.97 -58.29 -46.01
N ALA A 488 -30.69 -57.34 -46.59
CA ALA A 488 -30.65 -57.07 -48.02
C ALA A 488 -30.01 -55.70 -48.29
N LEU A 489 -29.24 -55.65 -49.37
CA LEU A 489 -28.70 -54.42 -49.94
C LEU A 489 -29.24 -54.29 -51.36
N MET A 490 -29.76 -53.11 -51.70
CA MET A 490 -30.20 -52.79 -53.06
C MET A 490 -29.36 -51.66 -53.61
N PHE A 491 -29.00 -51.80 -54.89
CA PHE A 491 -28.44 -50.74 -55.69
C PHE A 491 -29.50 -50.34 -56.72
N VAL A 492 -29.85 -49.05 -56.75
CA VAL A 492 -30.90 -48.49 -57.61
C VAL A 492 -30.25 -47.46 -58.50
N ASP A 493 -30.36 -47.64 -59.82
CA ASP A 493 -29.81 -46.72 -60.80
C ASP A 493 -30.91 -46.26 -61.78
N ILE A 494 -30.99 -44.95 -62.01
CA ILE A 494 -31.98 -44.36 -62.91
C ILE A 494 -31.59 -44.60 -64.38
N ASP A 495 -32.46 -45.28 -65.12
CA ASP A 495 -32.20 -45.58 -66.53
C ASP A 495 -32.17 -44.30 -67.37
N HIS A 496 -31.15 -44.19 -68.23
CA HIS A 496 -30.96 -43.07 -69.16
C HIS A 496 -30.97 -41.67 -68.50
N PHE A 497 -30.59 -41.55 -67.23
CA PHE A 497 -30.66 -40.30 -66.48
C PHE A 497 -29.93 -39.14 -67.17
N LYS A 498 -28.75 -39.38 -67.74
CA LYS A 498 -27.98 -38.36 -68.49
C LYS A 498 -28.83 -37.71 -69.60
N SER A 499 -29.48 -38.52 -70.44
CA SER A 499 -30.34 -38.03 -71.52
C SER A 499 -31.60 -37.31 -71.00
N THR A 500 -32.14 -37.77 -69.86
CA THR A 500 -33.28 -37.11 -69.20
C THR A 500 -32.88 -35.74 -68.65
N LYS A 501 -31.71 -35.64 -67.99
CA LYS A 501 -31.14 -34.40 -67.48
C LYS A 501 -30.88 -33.38 -68.59
N ASP A 502 -30.30 -33.83 -69.71
CA ASP A 502 -30.01 -32.97 -70.87
C ASP A 502 -31.29 -32.35 -71.49
N LYS A 503 -32.44 -33.05 -71.39
CA LYS A 503 -33.73 -32.56 -71.87
C LYS A 503 -34.46 -31.65 -70.88
N LEU A 504 -34.34 -31.92 -69.59
CA LEU A 504 -35.08 -31.23 -68.52
C LEU A 504 -34.39 -29.96 -68.02
N GLY A 505 -33.07 -29.85 -68.19
CA GLY A 505 -32.29 -28.79 -67.56
C GLY A 505 -32.06 -29.02 -66.07
N MET A 506 -31.25 -28.14 -65.47
CA MET A 506 -30.71 -28.34 -64.12
C MET A 506 -31.81 -28.37 -63.04
N GLU A 507 -32.65 -27.34 -62.97
CA GLU A 507 -33.68 -27.22 -61.92
C GLU A 507 -34.69 -28.37 -61.90
N ALA A 508 -35.21 -28.76 -63.07
CA ALA A 508 -36.17 -29.87 -63.17
C ALA A 508 -35.49 -31.22 -62.88
N SER A 509 -34.22 -31.42 -63.25
CA SER A 509 -33.47 -32.62 -62.89
C SER A 509 -33.20 -32.74 -61.38
N GLU A 510 -32.97 -31.61 -60.70
CA GLU A 510 -32.85 -31.58 -59.24
C GLU A 510 -34.16 -31.89 -58.55
N GLN A 511 -35.27 -31.33 -59.04
CA GLN A 511 -36.61 -31.62 -58.53
C GLN A 511 -36.99 -33.11 -58.73
N LEU A 512 -36.62 -33.69 -59.87
CA LEU A 512 -36.78 -35.12 -60.14
C LEU A 512 -36.08 -35.97 -59.07
N LEU A 513 -34.83 -35.65 -58.75
CA LEU A 513 -34.05 -36.39 -57.76
C LEU A 513 -34.61 -36.25 -56.34
N ARG A 514 -35.09 -35.05 -55.95
CA ARG A 514 -35.78 -34.85 -54.66
C ARG A 514 -37.05 -35.69 -54.56
N GLU A 515 -37.87 -35.69 -55.59
CA GLU A 515 -39.11 -36.45 -55.62
C GLU A 515 -38.84 -37.96 -55.67
N LEU A 516 -37.81 -38.41 -56.39
CA LEU A 516 -37.40 -39.81 -56.41
C LEU A 516 -36.92 -40.28 -55.04
N ALA A 517 -36.09 -39.49 -54.35
CA ALA A 517 -35.67 -39.78 -52.98
C ALA A 517 -36.86 -39.90 -52.03
N ARG A 518 -37.83 -38.99 -52.13
CA ARG A 518 -39.09 -39.02 -51.36
C ARG A 518 -39.87 -40.31 -51.63
N ARG A 519 -40.06 -40.69 -52.90
CA ARG A 519 -40.77 -41.92 -53.29
C ARG A 519 -40.07 -43.20 -52.80
N ILE A 520 -38.74 -43.22 -52.81
CA ILE A 520 -37.96 -44.33 -52.23
C ILE A 520 -38.23 -44.39 -50.73
N GLN A 521 -38.07 -43.28 -49.99
CA GLN A 521 -38.30 -43.25 -48.54
C GLN A 521 -39.71 -43.68 -48.12
N GLU A 522 -40.75 -43.31 -48.87
CA GLU A 522 -42.13 -43.75 -48.60
C GLU A 522 -42.34 -45.26 -48.68
N CYS A 523 -41.46 -45.98 -49.36
CA CYS A 523 -41.52 -47.44 -49.47
C CYS A 523 -40.81 -48.15 -48.29
N LEU A 524 -40.11 -47.38 -47.45
CA LEU A 524 -39.18 -47.89 -46.44
C LEU A 524 -39.70 -47.70 -45.03
N ARG A 525 -39.26 -48.56 -44.11
CA ARG A 525 -39.56 -48.46 -42.67
C ARG A 525 -38.53 -47.58 -41.99
N GLU A 526 -38.79 -47.13 -40.76
CA GLU A 526 -37.84 -46.31 -39.99
C GLU A 526 -36.47 -46.98 -39.77
N THR A 527 -36.42 -48.31 -39.75
CA THR A 527 -35.18 -49.09 -39.60
C THR A 527 -34.37 -49.20 -40.88
N ASP A 528 -35.00 -48.94 -42.03
CA ASP A 528 -34.39 -49.08 -43.34
C ASP A 528 -33.64 -47.77 -43.68
N THR A 529 -32.64 -47.85 -44.55
CA THR A 529 -31.84 -46.69 -44.92
C THR A 529 -31.76 -46.56 -46.43
N ALA A 530 -32.30 -45.48 -46.99
CA ALA A 530 -31.99 -45.04 -48.35
C ALA A 530 -30.82 -44.06 -48.31
N ALA A 531 -29.93 -44.13 -49.28
CA ALA A 531 -28.83 -43.19 -49.47
C ALA A 531 -28.68 -42.83 -50.94
N ARG A 532 -28.13 -41.65 -51.20
CA ARG A 532 -27.70 -41.26 -52.53
C ARG A 532 -26.18 -41.17 -52.56
N ILE A 533 -25.57 -41.90 -53.47
CA ILE A 533 -24.10 -42.05 -53.54
C ILE A 533 -23.50 -41.40 -54.78
N GLY A 534 -24.31 -41.21 -55.83
CA GLY A 534 -23.88 -40.65 -57.10
C GLY A 534 -24.91 -39.70 -57.72
N SER A 535 -24.74 -39.39 -59.00
CA SER A 535 -25.67 -38.51 -59.72
C SER A 535 -27.08 -39.09 -59.81
N ASP A 536 -27.17 -40.38 -60.09
CA ASP A 536 -28.35 -41.18 -60.42
C ASP A 536 -28.41 -42.51 -59.67
N GLU A 537 -27.49 -42.70 -58.72
CA GLU A 537 -27.29 -43.94 -57.99
C GLU A 537 -27.75 -43.79 -56.54
N PHE A 538 -28.61 -44.70 -56.12
CA PHE A 538 -29.17 -44.79 -54.79
C PHE A 538 -28.89 -46.18 -54.21
N LEU A 539 -28.67 -46.22 -52.90
CA LEU A 539 -28.55 -47.47 -52.16
C LEU A 539 -29.70 -47.59 -51.18
N VAL A 540 -30.17 -48.81 -50.97
CA VAL A 540 -31.15 -49.12 -49.93
C VAL A 540 -30.63 -50.28 -49.09
N LEU A 541 -30.53 -50.06 -47.79
CA LEU A 541 -30.20 -51.07 -46.79
C LEU A 541 -31.47 -51.48 -46.05
N LEU A 542 -31.76 -52.78 -46.06
CA LEU A 542 -32.89 -53.38 -45.37
C LEU A 542 -32.40 -54.37 -44.30
N PRO A 543 -32.17 -53.92 -43.06
CA PRO A 543 -31.78 -54.80 -41.97
C PRO A 543 -32.83 -55.89 -41.70
N SER A 544 -32.41 -57.05 -41.21
CA SER A 544 -33.30 -58.13 -40.76
C SER A 544 -34.27 -58.66 -41.83
N THR A 545 -33.91 -58.56 -43.12
CA THR A 545 -34.69 -59.08 -44.25
C THR A 545 -34.39 -60.56 -44.48
N GLN A 546 -35.39 -61.42 -44.25
CA GLN A 546 -35.20 -62.87 -44.17
C GLN A 546 -34.97 -63.59 -45.50
N SER A 547 -35.42 -63.04 -46.63
CA SER A 547 -35.29 -63.70 -47.92
C SER A 547 -35.18 -62.70 -49.07
N ALA A 548 -34.55 -63.14 -50.17
CA ALA A 548 -34.49 -62.39 -51.41
C ALA A 548 -35.90 -62.07 -51.95
N THR A 549 -36.91 -62.91 -51.69
CA THR A 549 -38.30 -62.65 -52.11
C THR A 549 -38.86 -61.40 -51.46
N VAL A 550 -38.68 -61.22 -50.13
CA VAL A 550 -39.15 -60.03 -49.42
C VAL A 550 -38.40 -58.78 -49.89
N ALA A 551 -37.09 -58.89 -50.12
CA ALA A 551 -36.33 -57.80 -50.71
C ALA A 551 -36.86 -57.44 -52.10
N SER A 552 -37.13 -58.42 -52.97
CA SER A 552 -37.68 -58.19 -54.31
C SER A 552 -39.07 -57.54 -54.27
N GLU A 553 -39.93 -57.89 -53.31
CA GLU A 553 -41.24 -57.22 -53.14
C GLU A 553 -41.08 -55.72 -52.82
N ILE A 554 -40.13 -55.35 -51.98
CA ILE A 554 -39.83 -53.94 -51.65
C ILE A 554 -39.19 -53.23 -52.85
N ALA A 555 -38.28 -53.88 -53.56
CA ALA A 555 -37.68 -53.35 -54.78
C ALA A 555 -38.73 -53.13 -55.89
N ASP A 556 -39.66 -54.07 -56.07
CA ASP A 556 -40.77 -53.94 -57.01
C ASP A 556 -41.70 -52.79 -56.61
N LEU A 557 -41.95 -52.60 -55.30
CA LEU A 557 -42.72 -51.47 -54.80
C LEU A 557 -42.02 -50.13 -55.14
N ILE A 558 -40.72 -50.04 -54.89
CA ILE A 558 -39.89 -48.88 -55.24
C ILE A 558 -39.96 -48.62 -56.76
N LEU A 559 -39.75 -49.66 -57.58
CA LEU A 559 -39.77 -49.56 -59.04
C LEU A 559 -41.14 -49.08 -59.56
N ARG A 560 -42.24 -49.60 -59.00
CA ARG A 560 -43.61 -49.17 -59.35
C ARG A 560 -43.86 -47.71 -58.98
N LYS A 561 -43.36 -47.25 -57.83
CA LYS A 561 -43.47 -45.85 -57.40
C LYS A 561 -42.63 -44.91 -58.27
N ILE A 562 -41.41 -45.31 -58.62
CA ILE A 562 -40.54 -44.55 -59.53
C ILE A 562 -41.16 -44.48 -60.93
N SER A 563 -41.80 -45.54 -61.41
CA SER A 563 -42.41 -45.57 -62.76
C SER A 563 -43.65 -44.66 -62.92
N GLN A 564 -44.17 -44.06 -61.83
CA GLN A 564 -45.27 -43.11 -61.93
C GLN A 564 -44.79 -41.77 -62.50
N PRO A 565 -45.61 -41.03 -63.26
CA PRO A 565 -45.24 -39.72 -63.80
C PRO A 565 -44.73 -38.76 -62.72
N PHE A 566 -43.67 -38.00 -63.02
CA PHE A 566 -43.13 -36.93 -62.19
C PHE A 566 -43.61 -35.58 -62.71
N GLU A 567 -44.34 -34.84 -61.88
CA GLU A 567 -44.81 -33.49 -62.18
C GLU A 567 -43.74 -32.46 -61.76
N LEU A 568 -42.94 -32.00 -62.73
CA LEU A 568 -41.78 -31.13 -62.55
C LEU A 568 -42.05 -29.74 -63.14
N GLY A 569 -42.92 -28.99 -62.46
CA GLY A 569 -43.36 -27.67 -62.93
C GLY A 569 -44.25 -27.79 -64.17
N GLN A 570 -43.70 -27.48 -65.35
CA GLN A 570 -44.42 -27.62 -66.64
C GLN A 570 -44.15 -28.94 -67.37
N HIS A 571 -43.26 -29.79 -66.85
CA HIS A 571 -42.90 -31.06 -67.49
C HIS A 571 -43.50 -32.22 -66.70
N SER A 572 -44.16 -33.14 -67.40
CA SER A 572 -44.50 -34.48 -66.88
C SER A 572 -43.58 -35.49 -67.54
N VAL A 573 -42.76 -36.19 -66.74
CA VAL A 573 -41.80 -37.18 -67.23
C VAL A 573 -41.99 -38.52 -66.55
N CYS A 574 -41.92 -39.60 -67.34
CA CYS A 574 -41.79 -40.96 -66.83
C CYS A 574 -40.34 -41.40 -66.95
N ILE A 575 -39.78 -41.90 -65.85
CA ILE A 575 -38.46 -42.54 -65.82
C ILE A 575 -38.61 -43.99 -65.34
N SER A 576 -37.60 -44.80 -65.63
CA SER A 576 -37.45 -46.14 -65.05
C SER A 576 -36.15 -46.23 -64.27
N ALA A 577 -36.01 -47.30 -63.49
CA ALA A 577 -34.79 -47.61 -62.78
C ALA A 577 -34.47 -49.11 -62.91
N SER A 578 -33.19 -49.43 -62.82
CA SER A 578 -32.68 -50.78 -62.70
C SER A 578 -32.24 -51.03 -61.27
N ILE A 579 -32.74 -52.10 -60.64
CA ILE A 579 -32.47 -52.41 -59.22
C ILE A 579 -31.76 -53.75 -59.09
N GLY A 580 -30.57 -53.76 -58.49
CA GLY A 580 -29.80 -54.94 -58.16
C GLY A 580 -29.88 -55.27 -56.68
N ILE A 581 -30.19 -56.51 -56.31
CA ILE A 581 -30.35 -56.95 -54.91
C ILE A 581 -29.24 -57.93 -54.53
N THR A 582 -28.61 -57.72 -53.38
CA THR A 582 -27.74 -58.69 -52.71
C THR A 582 -28.24 -59.01 -51.31
N MET A 583 -27.96 -60.23 -50.86
CA MET A 583 -28.37 -60.73 -49.55
C MET A 583 -27.13 -61.11 -48.76
N HIS A 584 -27.06 -60.71 -47.49
CA HIS A 584 -26.08 -61.26 -46.56
C HIS A 584 -26.68 -62.46 -45.83
N PRO A 585 -25.96 -63.60 -45.68
CA PRO A 585 -24.59 -63.85 -46.14
C PRO A 585 -24.45 -64.42 -47.57
N GLU A 586 -25.56 -64.76 -48.24
CA GLU A 586 -25.59 -65.51 -49.51
C GLU A 586 -24.73 -64.91 -50.62
N HIS A 587 -24.82 -63.59 -50.82
CA HIS A 587 -24.14 -62.85 -51.89
C HIS A 587 -22.93 -62.07 -51.39
N GLY A 588 -22.53 -62.23 -50.12
CA GLY A 588 -21.35 -61.59 -49.56
C GLY A 588 -21.40 -61.40 -48.05
N SER A 589 -20.21 -61.35 -47.43
CA SER A 589 -20.06 -61.10 -45.99
C SER A 589 -19.49 -59.72 -45.65
N GLU A 590 -18.79 -59.09 -46.59
CA GLU A 590 -18.20 -57.76 -46.42
C GLU A 590 -18.97 -56.69 -47.22
N PRO A 591 -18.99 -55.42 -46.76
CA PRO A 591 -19.68 -54.32 -47.43
C PRO A 591 -19.33 -54.21 -48.91
N GLU A 592 -18.03 -54.24 -49.22
CA GLU A 592 -17.48 -54.08 -50.57
C GLU A 592 -17.95 -55.19 -51.53
N GLN A 593 -18.10 -56.41 -51.01
CA GLN A 593 -18.58 -57.55 -51.80
C GLN A 593 -20.06 -57.43 -52.12
N LEU A 594 -20.88 -57.06 -51.12
CA LEU A 594 -22.32 -56.87 -51.31
C LEU A 594 -22.63 -55.74 -52.29
N LEU A 595 -21.91 -54.62 -52.17
CA LEU A 595 -22.06 -53.48 -53.07
C LEU A 595 -21.66 -53.81 -54.50
N ARG A 596 -20.48 -54.42 -54.69
CA ARG A 596 -20.00 -54.84 -56.01
C ARG A 596 -20.98 -55.81 -56.67
N ASN A 597 -21.51 -56.77 -55.92
CA ASN A 597 -22.44 -57.75 -56.44
C ASN A 597 -23.82 -57.12 -56.76
N ALA A 598 -24.25 -56.11 -55.99
CA ALA A 598 -25.49 -55.38 -56.27
C ALA A 598 -25.35 -54.53 -57.53
N ASP A 599 -24.22 -53.85 -57.70
CA ASP A 599 -23.89 -53.10 -58.93
C ASP A 599 -23.82 -54.02 -60.16
N LEU A 600 -23.21 -55.20 -60.04
CA LEU A 600 -23.22 -56.21 -61.12
C LEU A 600 -24.65 -56.64 -61.50
N ALA A 601 -25.56 -56.77 -60.53
CA ALA A 601 -26.96 -57.10 -60.80
C ALA A 601 -27.70 -55.95 -61.51
N VAL A 602 -27.42 -54.68 -61.15
CA VAL A 602 -27.91 -53.50 -61.89
C VAL A 602 -27.40 -53.51 -63.33
N TYR A 603 -26.11 -53.79 -63.53
CA TYR A 603 -25.53 -53.87 -64.86
C TYR A 603 -26.20 -54.95 -65.73
N GLN A 604 -26.48 -56.13 -65.16
CA GLN A 604 -27.23 -57.18 -65.83
C GLN A 604 -28.67 -56.75 -66.17
N ALA A 605 -29.34 -56.02 -65.26
CA ALA A 605 -30.69 -55.50 -65.48
C ALA A 605 -30.72 -54.52 -66.65
N LYS A 606 -29.73 -53.61 -66.72
CA LYS A 606 -29.57 -52.68 -67.84
C LYS A 606 -29.30 -53.38 -69.17
N GLN A 607 -28.49 -54.45 -69.19
CA GLN A 607 -28.27 -55.24 -70.41
C GLN A 607 -29.54 -55.95 -70.88
N ALA A 608 -30.41 -56.37 -69.96
CA ALA A 608 -31.67 -57.04 -70.26
C ALA A 608 -32.78 -56.09 -70.72
N GLY A 609 -32.51 -54.78 -70.84
CA GLY A 609 -33.46 -53.77 -71.30
C GLY A 609 -33.87 -52.73 -70.25
N GLY A 610 -33.33 -52.81 -69.03
CA GLY A 610 -33.63 -51.88 -67.94
C GLY A 610 -35.01 -52.08 -67.32
N ALA A 611 -35.44 -51.13 -66.47
CA ALA A 611 -36.76 -51.10 -65.85
C ALA A 611 -37.15 -52.39 -65.09
N MET A 612 -36.19 -53.02 -64.41
CA MET A 612 -36.40 -54.30 -63.73
C MET A 612 -35.59 -54.46 -62.45
N VAL A 613 -36.03 -55.40 -61.63
CA VAL A 613 -35.34 -55.84 -60.42
C VAL A 613 -34.64 -57.16 -60.70
N LEU A 614 -33.35 -57.26 -60.38
CA LEU A 614 -32.58 -58.51 -60.42
C LEU A 614 -31.90 -58.78 -59.09
N THR A 615 -32.08 -59.99 -58.57
CA THR A 615 -31.23 -60.50 -57.48
C THR A 615 -29.93 -61.03 -58.08
N PHE A 616 -28.80 -60.66 -57.48
CA PHE A 616 -27.50 -61.17 -57.91
C PHE A 616 -27.47 -62.70 -57.87
N THR A 617 -27.01 -63.30 -58.97
CA THR A 617 -26.71 -64.72 -59.07
C THR A 617 -25.27 -64.86 -59.55
N ASP A 618 -24.50 -65.77 -58.95
CA ASP A 618 -23.12 -66.01 -59.37
C ASP A 618 -23.09 -66.43 -60.86
N PRO A 619 -22.30 -65.79 -61.74
CA PRO A 619 -22.15 -66.20 -63.13
C PRO A 619 -21.74 -67.69 -63.31
N GLY A 620 -21.23 -68.36 -62.26
CA GLY A 620 -20.97 -69.80 -62.24
C GLY A 620 -22.22 -70.71 -62.21
N ASP A 621 -23.39 -70.22 -61.78
CA ASP A 621 -24.59 -71.05 -61.55
C ASP A 621 -25.57 -71.12 -62.74
N CYS A 622 -25.25 -70.50 -63.88
CA CYS A 622 -26.12 -70.44 -65.05
C CYS A 622 -26.17 -71.76 -65.88
N LYS A 623 -26.06 -72.92 -65.22
CA LYS A 623 -26.23 -74.26 -65.80
C LYS A 623 -27.24 -75.13 -65.03
N SER A 624 -28.39 -74.60 -64.65
CA SER A 624 -29.64 -75.38 -64.62
C SER A 624 -30.77 -74.47 -64.18
N VAL A 625 -31.67 -74.14 -65.10
CA VAL A 625 -33.14 -74.21 -64.98
C VAL A 625 -33.65 -73.56 -66.27
N ALA A 626 -33.79 -74.37 -67.32
CA ALA A 626 -34.70 -74.06 -68.40
C ALA A 626 -36.11 -74.13 -67.79
N ARG A 627 -36.80 -72.98 -67.70
CA ARG A 627 -38.23 -72.94 -67.36
C ARG A 627 -39.02 -73.55 -68.51
N THR A 628 -39.87 -74.52 -68.17
CA THR A 628 -41.01 -74.97 -68.98
C THR A 628 -42.21 -74.07 -68.74
#